data_AF-A0A6G9A114-F1
#
_entry.id   AF-A0A6G9A114-F1
#
_cell.length_a   1.000
_cell.length_b   1.000
_cell.length_c   1.000
_cell.angle_alpha   90.00
_cell.angle_beta   90.00
_cell.angle_gamma   90.00
#
_symmetry.space_group_name_H-M   'P 1'
#
loop_
_entity.id
_entity.type
_entity.pdbx_description
1 polymer ?
#
loop_
_entity_poly.entity_id
_entity_poly.type
_entity_poly.pdbx_seq_one_letter_code
_entity_poly.pdbx_strand_id
1 'polypeptide(L)'
;MTDKPAFHGQAERDAHAMAIGRIAMVWNEYQATLGEIYADLFAGDDWNLALSTWYAIPSDRTQRDALRAVAMFKLAPSSKGLEELNWLLEKTNEVVSFQRNVGLHTRLFPITAEDGTLQIYPVAQNDRIVKALENTTVLKEYAHYESQMRKMLGFAVGVQSALSSKRTGQEVWPERPQISKRST
;
A
#
# COMPACT_ATOMS: atom_id res chain seq x y z
N MET A 1 32.97 -18.26 23.94
CA MET A 1 31.95 -17.63 23.07
C MET A 1 31.11 -18.77 22.54
N THR A 2 29.99 -19.06 23.18
CA THR A 2 29.11 -20.17 22.80
C THR A 2 28.25 -19.70 21.64
N ASP A 3 28.44 -20.31 20.46
CA ASP A 3 27.50 -20.21 19.36
C ASP A 3 26.13 -20.63 19.89
N LYS A 4 25.21 -19.65 20.01
CA LYS A 4 23.82 -19.97 20.26
C LYS A 4 23.35 -20.82 19.07
N PRO A 5 22.74 -22.00 19.28
CA PRO A 5 22.20 -22.76 18.18
C PRO A 5 21.21 -21.87 17.44
N ALA A 6 21.45 -21.66 16.13
CA ALA A 6 20.50 -20.98 15.28
C ALA A 6 19.16 -21.69 15.45
N PHE A 7 18.11 -20.95 15.80
CA PHE A 7 16.77 -21.53 15.85
C PHE A 7 16.47 -22.13 14.46
N HIS A 8 16.04 -23.39 14.41
CA HIS A 8 15.52 -23.96 13.16
C HIS A 8 14.44 -23.02 12.62
N GLY A 9 14.50 -22.67 11.33
CA GLY A 9 13.58 -21.72 10.69
C GLY A 9 13.95 -20.24 10.78
N GLN A 10 15.12 -19.88 11.30
CA GLN A 10 15.51 -18.47 11.43
C GLN A 10 15.58 -17.77 10.07
N ALA A 11 16.13 -18.42 9.04
CA ALA A 11 16.25 -17.83 7.70
C ALA A 11 14.88 -17.52 7.08
N GLU A 12 13.89 -18.39 7.28
CA GLU A 12 12.53 -18.22 6.80
C GLU A 12 11.80 -17.10 7.56
N ARG A 13 12.02 -17.00 8.87
CA ARG A 13 11.50 -15.89 9.69
C ARG A 13 12.11 -14.55 9.26
N ASP A 14 13.41 -14.51 9.01
CA ASP A 14 14.10 -13.30 8.55
C ASP A 14 13.63 -12.89 7.15
N ALA A 15 13.46 -13.85 6.24
CA ALA A 15 12.92 -13.60 4.90
C ALA A 15 11.48 -13.06 4.96
N HIS A 16 10.65 -13.61 5.85
CA HIS A 16 9.28 -13.11 6.06
C HIS A 16 9.25 -11.72 6.68
N ALA A 17 10.04 -11.48 7.72
CA ALA A 17 10.16 -10.17 8.36
C ALA A 17 10.64 -9.10 7.35
N MET A 18 11.62 -9.43 6.52
CA MET A 18 12.10 -8.58 5.44
C MET A 18 10.98 -8.24 4.44
N ALA A 19 10.21 -9.25 4.01
CA ALA A 19 9.13 -9.06 3.06
C ALA A 19 7.99 -8.20 3.62
N ILE A 20 7.61 -8.40 4.90
CA ILE A 20 6.65 -7.53 5.61
C ILE A 20 7.19 -6.10 5.69
N GLY A 21 8.45 -5.93 6.07
CA GLY A 21 9.10 -4.62 6.18
C GLY A 21 9.02 -3.83 4.88
N ARG A 22 9.28 -4.48 3.74
CA ARG A 22 9.17 -3.85 2.41
C ARG A 22 7.75 -3.38 2.11
N ILE A 23 6.74 -4.21 2.40
CA ILE A 23 5.32 -3.85 2.24
C ILE A 23 4.96 -2.65 3.12
N ALA A 24 5.39 -2.66 4.39
CA ALA A 24 5.13 -1.57 5.32
C ALA A 24 5.76 -0.26 4.86
N MET A 25 7.03 -0.31 4.41
CA MET A 25 7.74 0.88 3.91
C MET A 25 7.02 1.49 2.70
N VAL A 26 6.73 0.70 1.65
CA VAL A 26 6.08 1.24 0.45
C VAL A 26 4.66 1.73 0.75
N TRP A 27 3.93 1.07 1.66
CA TRP A 27 2.60 1.54 2.07
C TRP A 27 2.67 2.88 2.79
N ASN A 28 3.65 3.06 3.68
CA ASN A 28 3.84 4.31 4.41
C ASN A 28 4.25 5.46 3.48
N GLU A 29 5.19 5.21 2.57
CA GLU A 29 5.56 6.16 1.51
C GLU A 29 4.33 6.55 0.69
N TYR A 30 3.52 5.57 0.28
CA TYR A 30 2.29 5.81 -0.45
C TYR A 30 1.27 6.65 0.33
N GLN A 31 1.03 6.36 1.61
CA GLN A 31 0.14 7.18 2.44
C GLN A 31 0.67 8.60 2.67
N ALA A 32 1.99 8.78 2.78
CA ALA A 32 2.60 10.09 2.86
C ALA A 32 2.35 10.90 1.57
N THR A 33 2.58 10.30 0.40
CA THR A 33 2.28 10.94 -0.89
C THR A 33 0.80 11.32 -1.04
N LEU A 34 -0.14 10.47 -0.58
CA LEU A 34 -1.56 10.84 -0.56
C LEU A 34 -1.84 12.02 0.37
N GLY A 35 -1.16 12.11 1.50
CA GLY A 35 -1.24 13.24 2.43
C GLY A 35 -0.68 14.54 1.84
N GLU A 36 0.40 14.46 1.08
CA GLU A 36 0.93 15.62 0.36
C GLU A 36 -0.04 16.08 -0.74
N ILE A 37 -0.59 15.15 -1.53
CA ILE A 37 -1.65 15.48 -2.51
C ILE A 37 -2.85 16.15 -1.81
N TYR A 38 -3.26 15.64 -0.65
CA TYR A 38 -4.32 16.25 0.16
C TYR A 38 -3.97 17.69 0.52
N ALA A 39 -2.76 17.93 1.02
CA ALA A 39 -2.30 19.25 1.42
C ALA A 39 -2.12 20.20 0.22
N ASP A 40 -1.68 19.70 -0.95
CA ASP A 40 -1.52 20.46 -2.19
C ASP A 40 -2.84 21.02 -2.74
N LEU A 41 -3.99 20.45 -2.32
CA LEU A 41 -5.32 20.99 -2.64
C LEU A 41 -5.72 22.20 -1.77
N PHE A 42 -4.94 22.50 -0.72
CA PHE A 42 -5.09 23.70 0.11
C PHE A 42 -4.14 24.79 -0.36
N ALA A 43 -4.50 26.05 -0.09
CA ALA A 43 -3.69 27.19 -0.53
C ALA A 43 -2.53 27.41 0.45
N GLY A 44 -1.30 27.46 -0.08
CA GLY A 44 -0.10 28.02 0.58
C GLY A 44 0.00 27.75 2.09
N ASP A 45 -0.31 28.78 2.89
CA ASP A 45 -0.12 28.79 4.34
C ASP A 45 -0.89 27.69 5.09
N ASP A 46 -1.96 27.15 4.50
CA ASP A 46 -2.75 26.06 5.09
C ASP A 46 -2.15 24.67 4.86
N TRP A 47 -1.09 24.54 4.05
CA TRP A 47 -0.54 23.23 3.67
C TRP A 47 -0.10 22.40 4.88
N ASN A 48 0.63 23.01 5.82
CA ASN A 48 1.09 22.33 7.04
C ASN A 48 -0.07 21.94 7.96
N LEU A 49 -1.11 22.77 8.03
CA LEU A 49 -2.32 22.49 8.81
C LEU A 49 -3.11 21.33 8.20
N ALA A 50 -3.26 21.32 6.88
CA ALA A 50 -3.90 20.25 6.13
C ALA A 50 -3.15 18.92 6.31
N LEU A 51 -1.82 18.92 6.18
CA LEU A 51 -1.02 17.72 6.40
C LEU A 51 -1.08 17.24 7.86
N SER A 52 -1.08 18.16 8.83
CA SER A 52 -1.27 17.79 10.24
C SER A 52 -2.63 17.15 10.50
N THR A 53 -3.67 17.68 9.85
CA THR A 53 -5.03 17.11 9.90
C THR A 53 -5.08 15.72 9.28
N TRP A 54 -4.40 15.52 8.16
CA TRP A 54 -4.27 14.21 7.52
C TRP A 54 -3.70 13.15 8.49
N TYR A 55 -2.57 13.46 9.14
CA TYR A 55 -1.93 12.54 10.08
C TYR A 55 -2.70 12.33 11.40
N ALA A 56 -3.62 13.24 11.74
CA ALA A 56 -4.51 13.07 12.89
C ALA A 56 -5.63 12.04 12.65
N ILE A 57 -5.93 11.70 11.39
CA ILE A 57 -6.97 10.72 11.05
C ILE A 57 -6.42 9.30 11.28
N PRO A 58 -7.02 8.48 12.17
CA PRO A 58 -6.46 7.19 12.58
C PRO A 58 -6.66 6.04 11.57
N SER A 59 -7.40 6.29 10.49
CA SER A 59 -7.83 5.28 9.52
C SER A 59 -7.41 5.71 8.13
N ASP A 60 -6.55 4.92 7.49
CA ASP A 60 -6.13 5.17 6.10
C ASP A 60 -7.33 5.23 5.15
N ARG A 61 -8.41 4.48 5.44
CA ARG A 61 -9.64 4.57 4.63
C ARG A 61 -10.30 5.93 4.79
N THR A 62 -10.40 6.42 6.02
CA THR A 62 -11.00 7.72 6.33
C THR A 62 -10.16 8.87 5.77
N GLN A 63 -8.83 8.75 5.80
CA GLN A 63 -7.90 9.65 5.12
C GLN A 63 -8.23 9.74 3.62
N ARG A 64 -8.32 8.59 2.93
CA ARG A 64 -8.69 8.55 1.51
C ARG A 64 -10.07 9.15 1.21
N ASP A 65 -11.05 8.91 2.08
CA ASP A 65 -12.38 9.50 1.93
C ASP A 65 -12.36 11.03 2.12
N ALA A 66 -11.52 11.54 3.05
CA ALA A 66 -11.28 12.97 3.20
C ALA A 66 -10.61 13.59 1.96
N LEU A 67 -9.61 12.93 1.37
CA LEU A 67 -9.00 13.37 0.11
C LEU A 67 -10.02 13.41 -1.03
N ARG A 68 -10.87 12.38 -1.16
CA ARG A 68 -11.94 12.39 -2.17
C ARG A 68 -12.87 13.59 -1.98
N ALA A 69 -13.31 13.84 -0.75
CA ALA A 69 -14.23 14.95 -0.46
C ALA A 69 -13.60 16.32 -0.79
N VAL A 70 -12.35 16.54 -0.40
CA VAL A 70 -11.63 17.79 -0.72
C VAL A 70 -11.42 17.94 -2.21
N ALA A 71 -11.02 16.87 -2.91
CA ALA A 71 -10.85 16.89 -4.36
C ALA A 71 -12.15 17.26 -5.10
N MET A 72 -13.28 16.68 -4.71
CA MET A 72 -14.59 17.00 -5.29
C MET A 72 -15.01 18.46 -5.07
N PHE A 73 -14.57 19.08 -3.97
CA PHE A 73 -14.84 20.48 -3.69
C PHE A 73 -13.89 21.43 -4.43
N LYS A 74 -12.60 21.08 -4.52
CA LYS A 74 -11.53 21.96 -5.02
C LYS A 74 -11.33 21.87 -6.54
N LEU A 75 -11.62 20.72 -7.14
CA LEU A 75 -11.38 20.47 -8.56
C LEU A 75 -12.69 20.55 -9.35
N ALA A 76 -12.61 21.00 -10.61
CA ALA A 76 -13.78 21.01 -11.47
C ALA A 76 -14.30 19.57 -11.68
N PRO A 77 -15.63 19.33 -11.70
CA PRO A 77 -16.20 17.99 -11.81
C PRO A 77 -15.73 17.17 -13.03
N SER A 78 -15.43 17.85 -14.15
CA SER A 78 -14.93 17.23 -15.39
C SER A 78 -13.41 17.30 -15.54
N SER A 79 -12.68 17.73 -14.51
CA SER A 79 -11.22 17.85 -14.59
C SER A 79 -10.54 16.48 -14.59
N LYS A 80 -9.48 16.37 -15.38
CA LYS A 80 -8.64 15.16 -15.42
C LYS A 80 -8.07 14.82 -14.04
N GLY A 81 -7.72 15.83 -13.24
CA GLY A 81 -7.24 15.63 -11.87
C GLY A 81 -8.25 14.94 -10.95
N LEU A 82 -9.53 15.32 -11.02
CA LEU A 82 -10.56 14.64 -10.24
C LEU A 82 -10.78 13.21 -10.71
N GLU A 83 -10.75 12.98 -12.03
CA GLU A 83 -10.85 11.65 -12.63
C GLU A 83 -9.73 10.72 -12.13
N GLU A 84 -8.47 11.17 -12.23
CA GLU A 84 -7.32 10.35 -11.83
C GLU A 84 -7.23 10.12 -10.33
N LEU A 85 -7.57 11.13 -9.50
CA LEU A 85 -7.64 10.95 -8.05
C LEU A 85 -8.72 9.94 -7.66
N ASN A 86 -9.91 10.00 -8.27
CA ASN A 86 -10.96 9.03 -7.99
C ASN A 86 -10.52 7.62 -8.36
N TRP A 87 -9.90 7.43 -9.52
CA TRP A 87 -9.36 6.13 -9.93
C TRP A 87 -8.30 5.62 -8.95
N LEU A 88 -7.34 6.47 -8.55
CA LEU A 88 -6.28 6.15 -7.59
C LEU A 88 -6.87 5.65 -6.26
N LEU A 89 -7.82 6.39 -5.72
CA LEU A 89 -8.44 6.10 -4.43
C LEU A 89 -9.34 4.86 -4.47
N GLU A 90 -10.07 4.67 -5.57
CA GLU A 90 -10.88 3.47 -5.80
C GLU A 90 -10.00 2.22 -5.86
N LYS A 91 -8.96 2.21 -6.70
CA LYS A 91 -8.07 1.04 -6.81
C LYS A 91 -7.31 0.75 -5.52
N THR A 92 -6.99 1.78 -4.74
CA THR A 92 -6.42 1.59 -3.40
C THR A 92 -7.37 0.83 -2.49
N ASN A 93 -8.64 1.22 -2.45
CA ASN A 93 -9.64 0.57 -1.60
C ASN A 93 -9.95 -0.86 -2.07
N GLU A 94 -10.03 -1.09 -3.37
CA GLU A 94 -10.44 -2.39 -3.94
C GLU A 94 -9.35 -3.45 -3.92
N VAL A 95 -8.09 -3.04 -4.12
CA VAL A 95 -6.97 -3.95 -4.35
C VAL A 95 -5.89 -3.75 -3.30
N VAL A 96 -5.29 -2.57 -3.25
CA VAL A 96 -3.99 -2.38 -2.61
C VAL A 96 -4.11 -2.46 -1.08
N SER A 97 -5.19 -1.90 -0.52
CA SER A 97 -5.47 -2.01 0.92
C SER A 97 -5.67 -3.46 1.35
N PHE A 98 -6.28 -4.30 0.52
CA PHE A 98 -6.43 -5.72 0.81
C PHE A 98 -5.06 -6.42 0.78
N GLN A 99 -4.25 -6.17 -0.24
CA GLN A 99 -2.89 -6.73 -0.36
C GLN A 99 -1.99 -6.33 0.81
N ARG A 100 -2.06 -5.07 1.26
CA ARG A 100 -1.38 -4.60 2.46
C ARG A 100 -1.85 -5.35 3.70
N ASN A 101 -3.16 -5.51 3.87
CA ASN A 101 -3.69 -6.22 5.03
C ASN A 101 -3.28 -7.69 5.05
N VAL A 102 -3.29 -8.36 3.89
CA VAL A 102 -2.74 -9.72 3.77
C VAL A 102 -1.27 -9.72 4.16
N GLY A 103 -0.45 -8.86 3.55
CA GLY A 103 0.99 -8.80 3.80
C GLY A 103 1.36 -8.55 5.26
N LEU A 104 0.70 -7.60 5.93
CA LEU A 104 1.05 -7.19 7.29
C LEU A 104 0.41 -8.05 8.39
N HIS A 105 -0.73 -8.68 8.13
CA HIS A 105 -1.50 -9.37 9.18
C HIS A 105 -1.57 -10.89 9.04
N THR A 106 -0.95 -11.46 8.00
CA THR A 106 -0.78 -12.91 7.92
C THR A 106 0.25 -13.36 8.95
N ARG A 107 -0.16 -14.27 9.84
CA ARG A 107 0.74 -14.85 10.83
C ARG A 107 1.52 -15.99 10.20
N LEU A 108 2.71 -16.25 10.72
CA LEU A 108 3.41 -17.50 10.44
C LEU A 108 3.16 -18.48 11.57
N PHE A 109 2.84 -19.72 11.22
CA PHE A 109 2.71 -20.82 12.14
C PHE A 109 3.78 -21.87 11.84
N PRO A 110 4.75 -22.05 12.75
CA PRO A 110 5.74 -23.11 12.63
C PRO A 110 5.11 -24.46 12.99
N ILE A 111 5.32 -25.47 12.16
CA ILE A 111 4.97 -26.87 12.41
C ILE A 111 6.24 -27.70 12.23
N THR A 112 6.56 -28.53 13.21
CA THR A 112 7.62 -29.54 13.05
C THR A 112 6.99 -30.80 12.47
N ALA A 113 7.44 -31.23 11.31
CA ALA A 113 7.01 -32.47 10.66
C ALA A 113 7.56 -33.71 11.41
N GLU A 114 7.05 -34.89 11.07
CA GLU A 114 7.45 -36.16 11.72
C GLU A 114 8.93 -36.49 11.54
N ASP A 115 9.57 -36.01 10.48
CA ASP A 115 11.00 -36.15 10.21
C ASP A 115 11.88 -35.12 10.96
N GLY A 116 11.26 -34.28 11.81
CA GLY A 116 11.93 -33.21 12.55
C GLY A 116 12.16 -31.94 11.74
N THR A 117 11.74 -31.88 10.46
CA THR A 117 11.86 -30.66 9.65
C THR A 117 10.87 -29.59 10.12
N LEU A 118 11.33 -28.33 10.20
CA LEU A 118 10.44 -27.21 10.50
C LEU A 118 9.82 -26.68 9.21
N GLN A 119 8.51 -26.67 9.16
CA GLN A 119 7.71 -26.10 8.08
C GLN A 119 7.01 -24.84 8.59
N ILE A 120 7.01 -23.78 7.79
CA ILE A 120 6.35 -22.52 8.13
C ILE A 120 5.13 -22.33 7.23
N TYR A 121 3.96 -22.22 7.85
CA TYR A 121 2.70 -22.02 7.16
C TYR A 121 2.14 -20.62 7.41
N PRO A 122 1.59 -19.94 6.38
CA PRO A 122 0.77 -18.78 6.62
C PRO A 122 -0.51 -19.22 7.35
N VAL A 123 -0.81 -18.60 8.48
CA VAL A 123 -2.10 -18.73 9.16
C VAL A 123 -2.74 -17.37 9.18
N ALA A 124 -3.93 -17.29 8.58
CA ALA A 124 -4.75 -16.11 8.62
C ALA A 124 -6.05 -16.41 9.35
N GLN A 125 -6.54 -15.43 10.12
CA GLN A 125 -7.82 -15.53 10.82
C GLN A 125 -9.04 -15.27 9.90
N ASN A 126 -8.80 -15.09 8.60
CA ASN A 126 -9.81 -14.69 7.62
C ASN A 126 -9.71 -15.59 6.39
N ASP A 127 -10.80 -16.29 6.07
CA ASP A 127 -10.92 -17.21 4.94
C ASP A 127 -10.51 -16.57 3.61
N ARG A 128 -10.75 -15.26 3.45
CA ARG A 128 -10.34 -14.53 2.23
C ARG A 128 -8.82 -14.45 2.09
N ILE A 129 -8.09 -14.35 3.21
CA ILE A 129 -6.63 -14.33 3.23
C ILE A 129 -6.08 -15.75 3.04
N VAL A 130 -6.70 -16.75 3.68
CA VAL A 130 -6.33 -18.17 3.50
C VAL A 130 -6.44 -18.54 2.02
N LYS A 131 -7.59 -18.28 1.39
CA LYS A 131 -7.79 -18.53 -0.05
C LYS A 131 -6.82 -17.78 -0.95
N ALA A 132 -6.42 -16.55 -0.58
CA ALA A 132 -5.46 -15.78 -1.36
C ALA A 132 -4.04 -16.35 -1.31
N LEU A 133 -3.72 -17.18 -0.30
CA LEU A 133 -2.40 -17.77 -0.10
C LEU A 133 -2.36 -19.27 -0.41
N GLU A 134 -3.52 -19.92 -0.58
CA GLU A 134 -3.63 -21.32 -0.99
C GLU A 134 -2.78 -21.60 -2.24
N ASN A 135 -1.94 -22.64 -2.17
CA ASN A 135 -1.07 -23.10 -3.26
C ASN A 135 -0.01 -22.09 -3.76
N THR A 136 0.23 -20.99 -3.03
CA THR A 136 1.25 -19.99 -3.39
C THR A 136 2.45 -20.03 -2.46
N THR A 137 3.63 -19.62 -2.97
CA THR A 137 4.74 -19.26 -2.11
C THR A 137 4.46 -17.88 -1.51
N VAL A 138 4.21 -17.79 -0.20
CA VAL A 138 3.88 -16.54 0.51
C VAL A 138 4.83 -15.38 0.17
N LEU A 139 6.14 -15.66 0.08
CA LEU A 139 7.14 -14.64 -0.28
C LEU A 139 6.96 -14.10 -1.71
N LYS A 140 6.52 -14.95 -2.67
CA LYS A 140 6.21 -14.49 -4.04
C LYS A 140 4.96 -13.61 -4.04
N GLU A 141 3.97 -13.92 -3.22
CA GLU A 141 2.78 -13.08 -3.06
C GLU A 141 3.13 -11.73 -2.42
N TYR A 142 3.98 -11.72 -1.40
CA TYR A 142 4.41 -10.48 -0.77
C TYR A 142 5.20 -9.59 -1.73
N ALA A 143 6.08 -10.18 -2.53
CA ALA A 143 6.78 -9.46 -3.60
C ALA A 143 5.80 -8.90 -4.64
N HIS A 144 4.74 -9.64 -4.99
CA HIS A 144 3.67 -9.15 -5.85
C HIS A 144 2.95 -7.95 -5.24
N TYR A 145 2.58 -8.02 -3.95
CA TYR A 145 1.90 -6.94 -3.23
C TYR A 145 2.77 -5.68 -3.13
N GLU A 146 4.04 -5.84 -2.78
CA GLU A 146 5.03 -4.75 -2.81
C GLU A 146 5.07 -4.10 -4.21
N SER A 147 5.17 -4.91 -5.27
CA SER A 147 5.19 -4.42 -6.65
C SER A 147 3.94 -3.62 -7.01
N GLN A 148 2.74 -4.09 -6.63
CA GLN A 148 1.49 -3.35 -6.88
C GLN A 148 1.46 -2.01 -6.14
N MET A 149 1.93 -1.98 -4.88
CA MET A 149 2.02 -0.74 -4.11
C MET A 149 3.00 0.26 -4.73
N ARG A 150 4.16 -0.21 -5.19
CA ARG A 150 5.15 0.66 -5.88
C ARG A 150 4.59 1.29 -7.15
N LYS A 151 3.82 0.53 -7.93
CA LYS A 151 3.12 1.08 -9.10
C LYS A 151 2.14 2.19 -8.73
N MET A 152 1.35 1.98 -7.67
CA MET A 152 0.41 2.99 -7.18
C MET A 152 1.12 4.23 -6.63
N LEU A 153 2.24 4.05 -5.92
CA LEU A 153 3.08 5.15 -5.47
C LEU A 153 3.61 5.96 -6.65
N GLY A 154 4.19 5.32 -7.67
CA GLY A 154 4.69 6.01 -8.86
C GLY A 154 3.59 6.78 -9.59
N PHE A 155 2.41 6.19 -9.72
CA PHE A 155 1.25 6.87 -10.29
C PHE A 155 0.79 8.07 -9.44
N ALA A 156 0.74 7.94 -8.12
CA ALA A 156 0.38 9.04 -7.21
C ALA A 156 1.36 10.21 -7.30
N VAL A 157 2.67 9.95 -7.34
CA VAL A 157 3.69 11.00 -7.55
C VAL A 157 3.47 11.72 -8.89
N GLY A 158 3.13 10.98 -9.96
CA GLY A 158 2.80 11.57 -11.25
C GLY A 158 1.54 12.44 -11.19
N VAL A 159 0.49 11.97 -10.49
CA VAL A 159 -0.76 12.74 -10.30
C VAL A 159 -0.50 14.01 -9.49
N GLN A 160 0.27 13.92 -8.41
CA GLN A 160 0.69 15.07 -7.61
C GLN A 160 1.42 16.11 -8.46
N SER A 161 2.40 15.64 -9.25
CA SER A 161 3.17 16.50 -10.15
C SER A 161 2.28 17.20 -11.18
N ALA A 162 1.32 16.49 -11.78
CA ALA A 162 0.38 17.04 -12.75
C ALA A 162 -0.56 18.09 -12.12
N LEU A 163 -1.07 17.83 -10.91
CA LEU A 163 -1.91 18.78 -10.17
C LEU A 163 -1.18 20.09 -9.87
N SER A 164 0.08 20.00 -9.46
CA SER A 164 0.94 21.16 -9.16
C SER A 164 1.41 21.91 -10.42
N SER A 165 1.53 21.21 -11.56
CA SER A 165 2.00 21.77 -12.84
C SER A 165 0.96 22.61 -13.59
N LYS A 166 -0.28 22.73 -13.10
CA LYS A 166 -1.27 23.69 -13.64
C LYS A 166 -0.76 25.13 -13.71
N ARG A 167 0.31 25.46 -12.98
CA ARG A 167 1.01 26.76 -13.06
C ARG A 167 1.80 26.99 -14.36
N THR A 168 2.13 25.96 -15.13
CA THR A 168 3.01 26.07 -16.32
C THR A 168 2.31 25.76 -17.66
N GLY A 169 1.05 25.30 -17.65
CA GLY A 169 0.24 25.11 -18.86
C GLY A 169 0.52 23.83 -19.67
N GLN A 170 1.41 22.94 -19.21
CA GLN A 170 1.62 21.60 -19.78
C GLN A 170 1.21 20.54 -18.75
N GLU A 171 -0.05 20.11 -18.80
CA GLU A 171 -0.51 18.98 -17.99
C GLU A 171 -0.09 17.66 -18.65
N VAL A 172 1.03 17.08 -18.22
CA VAL A 172 1.40 15.71 -18.57
C VAL A 172 0.88 14.78 -17.47
N TRP A 173 -0.17 14.02 -17.78
CA TRP A 173 -0.76 13.06 -16.85
C TRP A 173 -0.05 11.70 -16.95
N PRO A 174 0.22 11.02 -15.81
CA PRO A 174 0.82 9.69 -15.83
C PRO A 174 -0.14 8.65 -16.42
N GLU A 175 0.40 7.60 -17.03
CA GLU A 175 -0.38 6.45 -17.44
C GLU A 175 -0.82 5.62 -16.23
N ARG A 176 -2.09 5.20 -16.22
CA ARG A 176 -2.62 4.33 -15.16
C ARG A 176 -1.88 3.00 -15.15
N PRO A 177 -1.30 2.58 -14.02
CA PRO A 177 -0.61 1.30 -13.96
C PRO A 177 -1.59 0.14 -14.05
N GLN A 178 -1.15 -0.96 -14.66
CA GLN A 178 -1.86 -2.23 -14.60
C GLN A 178 -1.69 -2.83 -13.19
N ILE A 179 -2.78 -2.79 -12.43
CA ILE A 179 -2.88 -3.35 -11.08
C ILE A 179 -3.68 -4.65 -11.13
N SER A 180 -3.10 -5.74 -10.63
CA SER A 180 -3.78 -7.04 -10.60
C SER A 180 -4.02 -7.55 -9.18
N LYS A 181 -5.26 -7.99 -8.96
CA LYS A 181 -5.57 -9.05 -8.01
C LYS A 181 -5.03 -10.32 -8.66
N ARG A 182 -4.00 -10.97 -8.13
CA ARG A 182 -3.61 -12.26 -8.69
C ARG A 182 -4.81 -13.19 -8.57
N SER A 183 -5.21 -13.79 -9.69
CA SER A 183 -6.24 -14.82 -9.70
C SER A 183 -5.71 -16.01 -8.92
N THR A 184 -6.46 -16.39 -7.89
CA THR A 184 -6.43 -17.75 -7.32
C THR A 184 -6.56 -18.79 -8.42
#